data_AF-A0A921KJ36-F1
#
_entry.id   AF-A0A921KJ36-F1
#
_cell.length_a   1.000
_cell.length_b   1.000
_cell.length_c   1.000
_cell.angle_alpha   90.00
_cell.angle_beta   90.00
_cell.angle_gamma   90.00
#
_symmetry.space_group_name_H-M   'P 1'
#
loop_
_entity.id
_entity.type
_entity.pdbx_description
1 polymer ?
#
loop_
_entity_poly.entity_id
_entity_poly.type
_entity_poly.pdbx_seq_one_letter_code
_entity_poly.pdbx_strand_id
1 'polypeptide(L)'
;LLYKSCSEQEKKKQGCLPYRLNLIWNPSKSIRRGSHINVIHTESEMEEAIWQLERKIKEIFTIPGLDTYELNDFKLSRIDFTIDRKGIPSQIMEQIINVLWKMNRAYGFHENEQLQEKCRNFKRNRSFNVVNQSQDIEFVVYNKGEAVKDQKYPEEIQEYFQDTLRIELRCGRKYIRTLSKKGWDTTRSIQKLYQDAERNIKNMYQRIFMYSTHVSFLSYSVMEKLLYMYFQNKRKCPKRLKKMLQVVRQMTLKSTKNLGEELDRLFPSVKQKNTVQNYFLECNVSPIPLDNMNPYLQSLDSLLGFYHVEEQERRLKRFAEKHTRGKEVFWYED
;
A
#
# COMPACT_ATOMS: atom_id res chain seq x y z
N LEU A 1 -22.31 -12.91 -10.62
CA LEU A 1 -22.50 -12.32 -11.96
C LEU A 1 -23.25 -11.01 -11.79
N LEU A 2 -22.86 -9.95 -12.50
CA LEU A 2 -23.57 -8.68 -12.50
C LEU A 2 -23.94 -8.31 -13.94
N TYR A 3 -25.22 -8.03 -14.18
CA TYR A 3 -25.71 -7.52 -15.46
C TYR A 3 -25.75 -6.00 -15.40
N LYS A 4 -25.20 -5.35 -16.43
CA LYS A 4 -25.25 -3.89 -16.55
C LYS A 4 -25.65 -3.49 -17.96
N SER A 5 -26.61 -2.58 -18.10
CA SER A 5 -26.93 -1.97 -19.39
C SER A 5 -25.70 -1.27 -19.96
N CYS A 6 -25.42 -1.52 -21.24
CA CYS A 6 -24.37 -0.83 -21.97
C CYS A 6 -24.68 0.67 -22.03
N SER A 7 -23.66 1.50 -21.88
CA SER A 7 -23.78 2.94 -22.09
C SER A 7 -24.09 3.26 -23.56
N GLU A 8 -24.65 4.43 -23.84
CA GLU A 8 -24.92 4.88 -25.22
C GLU A 8 -23.66 4.88 -26.10
N GLN A 9 -22.48 5.16 -25.52
CA GLN A 9 -21.20 5.06 -26.24
C GLN A 9 -20.79 3.62 -26.54
N GLU A 10 -21.12 2.67 -25.67
CA GLU A 10 -20.85 1.24 -25.91
C GLU A 10 -21.81 0.67 -26.96
N LYS A 11 -23.10 1.03 -26.91
CA LYS A 11 -24.11 0.63 -27.91
C LYS A 11 -23.77 1.10 -29.33
N LYS A 12 -23.08 2.24 -29.47
CA LYS A 12 -22.62 2.78 -30.77
C LYS A 12 -21.48 1.97 -31.41
N LYS A 13 -20.84 1.04 -30.70
CA LYS A 13 -19.83 0.15 -31.29
C LYS A 13 -20.53 -0.99 -32.01
N GLN A 14 -20.15 -1.23 -33.26
CA GLN A 14 -20.73 -2.29 -34.10
C GLN A 14 -20.65 -3.64 -33.37
N GLY A 15 -21.79 -4.33 -33.26
CA GLY A 15 -21.90 -5.64 -32.60
C GLY A 15 -22.06 -5.63 -31.08
N CYS A 16 -22.24 -4.48 -30.42
CA CYS A 16 -22.48 -4.44 -28.97
C CYS A 16 -23.94 -4.77 -28.62
N LEU A 17 -24.14 -5.83 -27.83
CA LEU A 17 -25.41 -6.17 -27.19
C LEU A 17 -25.82 -5.08 -26.18
N PRO A 18 -27.13 -4.93 -25.86
CA PRO A 18 -27.63 -3.90 -24.94
C PRO A 18 -27.14 -4.07 -23.50
N TYR A 19 -26.58 -5.23 -23.16
CA TYR A 19 -26.10 -5.57 -21.83
C TYR A 19 -24.67 -6.10 -21.85
N ARG A 20 -23.94 -5.80 -20.76
CA ARG A 20 -22.63 -6.36 -20.45
C ARG A 20 -22.73 -7.24 -19.22
N LEU A 21 -22.13 -8.43 -19.33
CA LEU A 21 -21.90 -9.31 -18.21
C LEU A 21 -20.58 -8.96 -17.52
N ASN A 22 -20.62 -8.83 -16.20
CA ASN A 22 -19.43 -8.71 -15.37
C ASN A 22 -19.32 -9.90 -14.42
N LEU A 23 -18.20 -10.59 -14.51
CA LEU A 23 -17.83 -11.64 -13.57
C LEU A 23 -16.89 -11.04 -12.51
N ILE A 24 -17.26 -11.20 -11.24
CA ILE A 24 -16.37 -10.95 -10.10
C ILE A 24 -15.95 -12.33 -9.60
N TRP A 25 -14.65 -12.57 -9.61
CA TRP A 25 -14.07 -13.85 -9.26
C TRP A 25 -13.07 -13.68 -8.13
N ASN A 26 -13.21 -14.54 -7.12
CA ASN A 26 -12.24 -14.68 -6.05
C ASN A 26 -11.62 -16.08 -6.19
N PRO A 27 -10.33 -16.17 -6.56
CA PRO A 27 -9.69 -17.44 -6.84
C PRO A 27 -9.80 -18.45 -5.71
N SER A 28 -9.55 -18.04 -4.46
CA SER A 28 -9.50 -18.96 -3.31
C SER A 28 -10.84 -19.66 -3.07
N LYS A 29 -11.96 -18.94 -3.28
CA LYS A 29 -13.31 -19.49 -3.12
C LYS A 29 -13.66 -20.55 -4.16
N SER A 30 -12.89 -20.64 -5.24
CA SER A 30 -13.09 -21.64 -6.29
C SER A 30 -12.51 -23.00 -5.90
N ILE A 31 -11.47 -23.01 -5.07
CA ILE A 31 -10.73 -24.22 -4.66
C ILE A 31 -10.95 -24.59 -3.19
N ARG A 32 -11.31 -23.63 -2.32
CA ARG A 32 -11.60 -23.83 -0.91
C ARG A 32 -13.02 -23.35 -0.61
N ARG A 33 -13.99 -24.27 -0.66
CA ARG A 33 -15.40 -23.96 -0.34
C ARG A 33 -15.55 -23.71 1.17
N GLY A 34 -16.36 -22.72 1.54
CA GLY A 34 -16.69 -22.41 2.93
C GLY A 34 -15.67 -21.54 3.67
N SER A 35 -14.44 -21.37 3.17
CA SER A 35 -13.47 -20.48 3.80
C SER A 35 -13.67 -19.02 3.37
N HIS A 36 -13.63 -18.12 4.34
CA HIS A 36 -13.57 -16.67 4.11
C HIS A 36 -12.15 -16.12 4.11
N ILE A 37 -11.15 -16.98 4.40
CA ILE A 37 -9.73 -16.65 4.29
C ILE A 37 -9.37 -16.73 2.81
N ASN A 38 -9.30 -15.56 2.17
CA ASN A 38 -9.11 -15.47 0.73
C ASN A 38 -7.63 -15.41 0.36
N VAL A 39 -6.96 -16.56 0.34
CA VAL A 39 -5.53 -16.67 0.03
C VAL A 39 -5.29 -17.75 -1.03
N ILE A 40 -4.39 -17.45 -1.97
CA ILE A 40 -3.78 -18.39 -2.93
C ILE A 40 -2.28 -18.38 -2.64
N HIS A 41 -1.75 -19.53 -2.21
CA HIS A 41 -0.38 -19.66 -1.74
C HIS A 41 0.61 -20.07 -2.82
N THR A 42 0.14 -20.73 -3.87
CA THR A 42 1.02 -21.30 -4.91
C THR A 42 0.48 -21.05 -6.31
N GLU A 43 1.37 -21.11 -7.29
CA GLU A 43 0.99 -21.07 -8.70
C GLU A 43 0.06 -22.23 -9.08
N SER A 44 0.28 -23.42 -8.51
CA SER A 44 -0.60 -24.58 -8.73
C SER A 44 -2.02 -24.35 -8.18
N GLU A 45 -2.16 -23.72 -7.01
CA GLU A 45 -3.48 -23.32 -6.50
C GLU A 45 -4.16 -22.29 -7.42
N MET A 46 -3.39 -21.37 -8.00
CA MET A 46 -3.91 -20.41 -8.96
C MET A 46 -4.37 -21.08 -10.27
N GLU A 47 -3.59 -22.02 -10.80
CA GLU A 47 -3.93 -22.80 -11.98
C GLU A 47 -5.20 -23.61 -11.77
N GLU A 48 -5.32 -24.30 -10.64
CA GLU A 48 -6.54 -25.03 -10.27
C GLU A 48 -7.74 -24.07 -10.13
N ALA A 49 -7.55 -22.88 -9.54
CA ALA A 49 -8.62 -21.90 -9.43
C ALA A 49 -9.10 -21.40 -10.82
N ILE A 50 -8.18 -21.20 -11.77
CA ILE A 50 -8.51 -20.85 -13.15
C ILE A 50 -9.27 -21.98 -13.83
N TRP A 51 -8.81 -23.22 -13.68
CA TRP A 51 -9.48 -24.39 -14.24
C TRP A 51 -10.91 -24.52 -13.72
N GLN A 52 -11.12 -24.35 -12.42
CA GLN A 52 -12.46 -24.34 -11.82
C GLN A 52 -13.33 -23.19 -12.36
N LEU A 53 -12.74 -22.03 -12.62
CA LEU A 53 -13.45 -20.91 -13.24
C LEU A 53 -13.88 -21.24 -14.67
N GLU A 54 -12.97 -21.76 -15.50
CA GLU A 54 -13.26 -22.16 -16.88
C GLU A 54 -14.37 -23.21 -16.92
N ARG A 55 -14.32 -24.22 -16.05
CA ARG A 55 -15.38 -25.23 -15.95
C ARG A 55 -16.74 -24.59 -15.61
N LYS A 56 -16.77 -23.66 -14.65
CA LYS A 56 -18.00 -22.94 -14.29
C LYS A 56 -18.54 -22.04 -15.39
N ILE A 57 -17.66 -21.38 -16.16
CA ILE A 57 -18.09 -20.60 -17.32
C ILE A 57 -18.76 -21.52 -18.34
N LYS A 58 -18.14 -22.67 -18.64
CA LYS A 58 -18.74 -23.68 -19.52
C LYS A 58 -20.08 -24.18 -18.97
N GLU A 59 -20.16 -24.56 -17.70
CA GLU A 59 -21.42 -25.00 -17.07
C GLU A 59 -22.55 -23.96 -17.16
N ILE A 60 -22.25 -22.68 -16.97
CA ILE A 60 -23.26 -21.60 -16.95
C ILE A 60 -23.66 -21.18 -18.37
N PHE A 61 -22.73 -21.20 -19.32
CA PHE A 61 -22.90 -20.61 -20.65
C PHE A 61 -22.90 -21.63 -21.79
N THR A 62 -22.90 -22.94 -21.50
CA THR A 62 -23.20 -23.96 -22.51
C THR A 62 -24.72 -24.02 -22.70
N ILE A 63 -25.18 -23.49 -23.83
CA ILE A 63 -26.59 -23.60 -24.24
C ILE A 63 -26.63 -24.60 -25.40
N PRO A 64 -27.49 -25.65 -25.34
CA PRO A 64 -27.63 -26.59 -26.45
C PRO A 64 -27.92 -25.86 -27.78
N GLY A 65 -27.06 -26.06 -28.78
CA GLY A 65 -27.20 -25.45 -30.11
C GLY A 65 -26.52 -24.09 -30.31
N LEU A 66 -25.75 -23.59 -29.33
CA LEU A 66 -24.95 -22.36 -29.44
C LEU A 66 -23.47 -22.60 -29.10
N ASP A 67 -22.61 -21.69 -29.55
CA ASP A 67 -21.19 -21.67 -29.21
C ASP A 67 -20.99 -21.59 -27.69
N THR A 68 -20.08 -22.41 -27.18
CA THR A 68 -19.72 -22.43 -25.76
C THR A 68 -18.81 -21.24 -25.45
N TYR A 69 -19.22 -20.39 -24.51
CA TYR A 69 -18.35 -19.33 -24.01
C TYR A 69 -17.19 -19.92 -23.20
N GLU A 70 -16.01 -19.36 -23.39
CA GLU A 70 -14.80 -19.69 -22.66
C GLU A 70 -14.26 -18.47 -21.90
N LEU A 71 -13.33 -18.68 -20.96
CA LEU A 71 -12.73 -17.58 -20.20
C LEU A 71 -12.05 -16.53 -21.10
N ASN A 72 -11.51 -16.96 -22.23
CA ASN A 72 -10.84 -16.09 -23.18
C ASN A 72 -11.79 -15.18 -23.99
N ASP A 73 -13.10 -15.41 -23.94
CA ASP A 73 -14.11 -14.48 -24.48
C ASP A 73 -14.32 -13.26 -23.56
N PHE A 74 -13.94 -13.39 -22.29
CA PHE A 74 -13.98 -12.28 -21.33
C PHE A 74 -12.76 -11.39 -21.47
N LYS A 75 -12.89 -10.14 -21.02
CA LYS A 75 -11.78 -9.19 -20.96
C LYS A 75 -11.55 -8.79 -19.52
N LEU A 76 -10.35 -9.04 -19.01
CA LEU A 76 -9.96 -8.62 -17.66
C LEU A 76 -10.07 -7.10 -17.53
N SER A 77 -10.99 -6.64 -16.68
CA SER A 77 -11.25 -5.21 -16.47
C SER A 77 -10.76 -4.67 -15.15
N ARG A 78 -10.52 -5.55 -14.17
CA ARG A 78 -9.98 -5.21 -12.85
C ARG A 78 -9.27 -6.43 -12.25
N ILE A 79 -8.16 -6.19 -11.55
CA ILE A 79 -7.48 -7.17 -10.71
C ILE A 79 -6.93 -6.46 -9.47
N ASP A 80 -7.07 -7.09 -8.31
CA ASP A 80 -6.63 -6.55 -7.03
C ASP A 80 -5.56 -7.50 -6.48
N PHE A 81 -4.32 -7.00 -6.34
CA PHE A 81 -3.22 -7.75 -5.73
C PHE A 81 -3.12 -7.39 -4.25
N THR A 82 -2.77 -8.34 -3.40
CA THR A 82 -2.67 -8.12 -1.96
C THR A 82 -1.43 -8.75 -1.34
N ILE A 83 -0.78 -8.05 -0.41
CA ILE A 83 0.25 -8.59 0.49
C ILE A 83 -0.21 -8.38 1.92
N ASP A 84 -0.10 -9.41 2.75
CA ASP A 84 -0.39 -9.36 4.18
C ASP A 84 0.91 -9.40 4.99
N ARG A 85 1.04 -8.49 5.95
CA ARG A 85 2.13 -8.43 6.94
C ARG A 85 1.55 -8.72 8.31
N LYS A 86 1.83 -9.92 8.84
CA LYS A 86 1.28 -10.39 10.13
C LYS A 86 2.18 -9.98 11.30
N GLY A 87 1.64 -9.99 12.52
CA GLY A 87 2.41 -9.73 13.74
C GLY A 87 2.77 -8.26 13.96
N ILE A 88 2.11 -7.33 13.27
CA ILE A 88 2.29 -5.89 13.49
C ILE A 88 1.16 -5.41 14.41
N PRO A 89 1.43 -4.95 15.64
CA PRO A 89 0.39 -4.49 16.54
C PRO A 89 -0.38 -3.29 15.98
N SER A 90 -1.67 -3.19 16.31
CA SER A 90 -2.56 -2.13 15.79
C SER A 90 -2.03 -0.71 15.99
N GLN A 91 -1.43 -0.40 17.15
CA GLN A 91 -0.81 0.91 17.41
C GLN A 91 0.37 1.24 16.48
N ILE A 92 1.12 0.22 16.06
CA ILE A 92 2.22 0.36 15.11
C ILE A 92 1.67 0.56 13.70
N MET A 93 0.62 -0.18 13.31
CA MET A 93 -0.06 0.03 12.03
C MET A 93 -0.58 1.46 11.89
N GLU A 94 -1.19 2.02 12.95
CA GLU A 94 -1.63 3.41 12.95
C GLU A 94 -0.47 4.38 12.74
N GLN A 95 0.71 4.13 13.33
CA GLN A 95 1.91 4.94 13.06
C GLN A 95 2.37 4.82 11.62
N ILE A 96 2.44 3.60 11.07
CA ILE A 96 2.80 3.37 9.66
C ILE A 96 1.86 4.17 8.75
N ILE A 97 0.54 4.07 8.97
CA ILE A 97 -0.47 4.77 8.16
C ILE A 97 -0.35 6.29 8.29
N ASN A 98 -0.14 6.81 9.51
CA ASN A 98 0.08 8.23 9.74
C ASN A 98 1.34 8.75 9.03
N VAL A 99 2.42 7.95 9.03
CA VAL A 99 3.64 8.25 8.29
C VAL A 99 3.38 8.27 6.79
N LEU A 100 2.71 7.26 6.23
CA LEU A 100 2.36 7.20 4.80
C LEU A 100 1.57 8.43 4.34
N TRP A 101 0.61 8.91 5.15
CA TRP A 101 -0.14 10.14 4.85
C TRP A 101 0.73 11.39 4.79
N LYS A 102 1.77 11.46 5.64
CA LYS A 102 2.72 12.58 5.70
C LYS A 102 3.84 12.50 4.66
N MET A 103 4.03 11.36 4.00
CA MET A 103 5.01 11.22 2.93
C MET A 103 4.61 12.03 1.70
N ASN A 104 5.60 12.60 1.00
CA ASN A 104 5.35 13.29 -0.25
C ASN A 104 5.03 12.28 -1.37
N ARG A 105 3.99 12.58 -2.14
CA ARG A 105 3.49 11.72 -3.20
C ARG A 105 3.92 12.22 -4.57
N ALA A 106 4.08 11.29 -5.51
CA ALA A 106 4.32 11.60 -6.91
C ALA A 106 3.11 12.27 -7.55
N TYR A 107 3.38 13.06 -8.60
CA TYR A 107 2.35 13.75 -9.36
C TYR A 107 1.29 12.78 -9.90
N GLY A 108 0.02 13.21 -9.83
CA GLY A 108 -1.14 12.44 -10.28
C GLY A 108 -1.69 11.43 -9.27
N PHE A 109 -1.04 11.25 -8.11
CA PHE A 109 -1.59 10.49 -6.98
C PHE A 109 -2.28 11.42 -5.99
N HIS A 110 -3.55 11.11 -5.72
CA HIS A 110 -4.40 11.90 -4.82
C HIS A 110 -5.07 11.00 -3.79
N GLU A 111 -5.50 11.59 -2.67
CA GLU A 111 -6.29 10.89 -1.66
C GLU A 111 -7.60 10.37 -2.26
N ASN A 112 -7.95 9.13 -1.94
CA ASN A 112 -9.28 8.62 -2.27
C ASN A 112 -10.26 8.98 -1.15
N GLU A 113 -11.03 10.05 -1.35
CA GLU A 113 -11.96 10.58 -0.36
C GLU A 113 -13.29 9.80 -0.29
N GLN A 114 -13.52 8.82 -1.16
CA GLN A 114 -14.80 8.10 -1.22
C GLN A 114 -15.19 7.43 0.12
N LEU A 115 -14.22 6.89 0.86
CA LEU A 115 -14.50 6.29 2.17
C LEU A 115 -14.83 7.37 3.21
N GLN A 116 -14.12 8.49 3.19
CA GLN A 116 -14.38 9.62 4.08
C GLN A 116 -15.78 10.21 3.83
N GLU A 117 -16.20 10.32 2.57
CA GLU A 117 -17.51 10.83 2.18
C GLU A 117 -18.66 9.88 2.56
N LYS A 118 -18.43 8.56 2.46
CA LYS A 118 -19.51 7.55 2.58
C LYS A 118 -19.59 6.90 3.97
N CYS A 119 -18.53 6.94 4.77
CA CYS A 119 -18.47 6.26 6.06
C CYS A 119 -18.40 7.27 7.21
N ARG A 120 -19.49 7.40 7.97
CA ARG A 120 -19.57 8.31 9.15
C ARG A 120 -18.48 8.07 10.19
N ASN A 121 -18.02 6.82 10.32
CA ASN A 121 -17.00 6.42 11.29
C ASN A 121 -15.60 6.28 10.66
N PHE A 122 -15.35 6.92 9.50
CA PHE A 122 -14.04 6.88 8.87
C PHE A 122 -12.96 7.43 9.80
N LYS A 123 -11.87 6.68 9.96
CA LYS A 123 -10.70 7.10 10.70
C LYS A 123 -9.48 7.05 9.78
N ARG A 124 -8.87 8.22 9.55
CA ARG A 124 -7.73 8.37 8.63
C ARG A 124 -6.49 7.57 9.04
N ASN A 125 -6.31 7.32 10.33
CA ASN A 125 -5.21 6.50 10.85
C ASN A 125 -5.42 4.98 10.65
N ARG A 126 -6.60 4.53 10.17
CA ARG A 126 -6.88 3.11 9.90
C ARG A 126 -6.60 2.67 8.47
N SER A 127 -6.45 3.62 7.54
CA SER A 127 -6.11 3.32 6.15
C SER A 127 -5.44 4.48 5.43
N PHE A 128 -4.48 4.16 4.59
CA PHE A 128 -3.90 5.02 3.57
C PHE A 128 -4.43 4.58 2.22
N ASN A 129 -5.09 5.48 1.47
CA ASN A 129 -5.72 5.15 0.19
C ASN A 129 -5.40 6.26 -0.81
N VAL A 130 -4.69 5.92 -1.88
CA VAL A 130 -4.34 6.87 -2.93
C VAL A 130 -4.72 6.33 -4.30
N VAL A 131 -5.21 7.22 -5.16
CA VAL A 131 -5.68 6.91 -6.50
C VAL A 131 -4.91 7.70 -7.54
N ASN A 132 -4.70 7.07 -8.70
CA ASN A 132 -4.34 7.75 -9.93
C ASN A 132 -5.42 7.48 -10.98
N GLN A 133 -6.36 8.43 -11.12
CA GLN A 133 -7.52 8.29 -12.01
C GLN A 133 -7.11 8.20 -13.49
N SER A 134 -6.01 8.85 -13.87
CA SER A 134 -5.53 8.82 -15.25
C SER A 134 -5.08 7.42 -15.66
N GLN A 135 -4.44 6.71 -14.72
CA GLN A 135 -3.91 5.36 -14.90
C GLN A 135 -4.89 4.26 -14.48
N ASP A 136 -6.00 4.60 -13.81
CA ASP A 136 -6.99 3.64 -13.30
C ASP A 136 -6.37 2.70 -12.24
N ILE A 137 -5.74 3.29 -11.22
CA ILE A 137 -5.02 2.59 -10.15
C ILE A 137 -5.44 3.12 -8.79
N GLU A 138 -5.55 2.23 -7.82
CA GLU A 138 -5.64 2.57 -6.40
C GLU A 138 -4.63 1.74 -5.60
N PHE A 139 -3.89 2.39 -4.70
CA PHE A 139 -2.97 1.76 -3.76
C PHE A 139 -3.46 1.99 -2.33
N VAL A 140 -3.59 0.91 -1.57
CA VAL A 140 -4.19 0.92 -0.24
C VAL A 140 -3.28 0.23 0.77
N VAL A 141 -3.12 0.81 1.94
CA VAL A 141 -2.49 0.17 3.10
C VAL A 141 -3.40 0.34 4.31
N TYR A 142 -3.80 -0.74 4.97
CA TYR A 142 -4.78 -0.67 6.06
C TYR A 142 -4.63 -1.80 7.08
N ASN A 143 -5.19 -1.57 8.27
CA ASN A 143 -5.30 -2.59 9.30
C ASN A 143 -6.41 -3.59 8.92
N LYS A 144 -6.00 -4.78 8.45
CA LYS A 144 -6.93 -5.82 7.99
C LYS A 144 -7.69 -6.44 9.15
N GLY A 145 -7.03 -6.63 10.30
CA GLY A 145 -7.64 -7.16 11.51
C GLY A 145 -8.82 -6.31 11.99
N GLU A 146 -8.65 -4.99 12.04
CA GLU A 146 -9.75 -4.06 12.36
C GLU A 146 -10.83 -4.07 11.27
N ALA A 147 -10.45 -4.14 10.00
CA ALA A 147 -11.42 -4.16 8.90
C ALA A 147 -12.32 -5.41 8.92
N VAL A 148 -11.81 -6.58 9.28
CA VAL A 148 -12.64 -7.80 9.37
C VAL A 148 -13.55 -7.79 10.60
N LYS A 149 -13.13 -7.15 11.70
CA LYS A 149 -13.98 -6.89 12.88
C LYS A 149 -15.11 -5.91 12.53
N ASP A 150 -14.78 -4.78 11.90
CA ASP A 150 -15.76 -3.77 11.48
C ASP A 150 -16.80 -4.35 10.51
N GLN A 151 -16.39 -5.31 9.68
CA GLN A 151 -17.24 -6.02 8.72
C GLN A 151 -17.99 -7.25 9.31
N LYS A 152 -17.81 -7.54 10.61
CA LYS A 152 -18.46 -8.65 11.33
C LYS A 152 -18.25 -10.03 10.68
N TYR A 153 -17.03 -10.31 10.23
CA TYR A 153 -16.68 -11.67 9.79
C TYR A 153 -16.72 -12.66 10.97
N PRO A 154 -16.90 -13.97 10.73
CA PRO A 154 -16.75 -15.00 11.75
C PRO A 154 -15.45 -14.87 12.56
N GLU A 155 -15.48 -15.28 13.83
CA GLU A 155 -14.39 -15.13 14.81
C GLU A 155 -13.07 -15.72 14.32
N GLU A 156 -13.11 -16.92 13.74
CA GLU A 156 -11.94 -17.61 13.15
C GLU A 156 -11.17 -16.74 12.13
N ILE A 157 -11.86 -15.86 11.41
CA ILE A 157 -11.26 -14.95 10.40
C ILE A 157 -10.69 -13.71 11.07
N GLN A 158 -11.37 -13.23 12.12
CA GLN A 158 -10.87 -12.12 12.93
C GLN A 158 -9.56 -12.51 13.61
N GLU A 159 -9.47 -13.73 14.15
CA GLU A 159 -8.25 -14.31 14.69
C GLU A 159 -7.17 -14.46 13.61
N TYR A 160 -7.51 -15.02 12.44
CA TYR A 160 -6.54 -15.21 11.35
C TYR A 160 -5.87 -13.90 10.89
N PHE A 161 -6.65 -12.82 10.80
CA PHE A 161 -6.19 -11.49 10.40
C PHE A 161 -5.83 -10.57 11.57
N GLN A 162 -5.77 -11.10 12.79
CA GLN A 162 -5.28 -10.35 13.94
C GLN A 162 -3.87 -9.84 13.63
N ASP A 163 -3.60 -8.59 14.01
CA ASP A 163 -2.31 -7.92 13.82
C ASP A 163 -1.77 -8.03 12.38
N THR A 164 -2.68 -8.03 11.41
CA THR A 164 -2.35 -8.03 9.97
C THR A 164 -2.51 -6.65 9.33
N LEU A 165 -1.40 -6.10 8.82
CA LEU A 165 -1.40 -4.95 7.92
C LEU A 165 -1.49 -5.46 6.48
N ARG A 166 -2.49 -4.98 5.72
CA ARG A 166 -2.65 -5.36 4.31
C ARG A 166 -2.29 -4.23 3.38
N ILE A 167 -1.53 -4.57 2.34
CA ILE A 167 -1.22 -3.71 1.19
C ILE A 167 -2.02 -4.23 0.00
N GLU A 168 -2.76 -3.35 -0.69
CA GLU A 168 -3.50 -3.69 -1.90
C GLU A 168 -3.11 -2.78 -3.06
N LEU A 169 -2.95 -3.39 -4.23
CA LEU A 169 -2.84 -2.68 -5.50
C LEU A 169 -4.02 -3.08 -6.38
N ARG A 170 -4.97 -2.16 -6.53
CA ARG A 170 -6.19 -2.35 -7.31
C ARG A 170 -5.98 -1.74 -8.69
N CYS A 171 -5.94 -2.60 -9.69
CA CYS A 171 -5.60 -2.25 -11.06
C CYS A 171 -6.86 -2.30 -11.91
N GLY A 172 -7.25 -1.18 -12.48
CA GLY A 172 -8.27 -1.12 -13.50
C GLY A 172 -7.71 -1.36 -14.90
N ARG A 173 -8.59 -1.29 -15.90
CA ARG A 173 -8.31 -1.76 -17.26
C ARG A 173 -7.15 -1.02 -17.92
N LYS A 174 -7.00 0.29 -17.66
CA LYS A 174 -5.92 1.08 -18.27
C LYS A 174 -4.55 0.58 -17.80
N TYR A 175 -4.39 0.37 -16.49
CA TYR A 175 -3.13 -0.10 -15.95
C TYR A 175 -2.84 -1.57 -16.29
N ILE A 176 -3.87 -2.43 -16.27
CA ILE A 176 -3.72 -3.84 -16.68
C ILE A 176 -3.11 -3.93 -18.08
N ARG A 177 -3.54 -3.09 -19.03
CA ARG A 177 -2.96 -3.04 -20.38
C ARG A 177 -1.48 -2.65 -20.43
N THR A 178 -0.99 -1.94 -19.43
CA THR A 178 0.44 -1.60 -19.33
C THR A 178 1.26 -2.76 -18.75
N LEU A 179 0.63 -3.64 -17.97
CA LEU A 179 1.24 -4.84 -17.41
C LEU A 179 1.18 -6.03 -18.38
N SER A 180 0.10 -6.14 -19.15
CA SER A 180 -0.11 -7.21 -20.13
C SER A 180 0.71 -6.98 -21.40
N LYS A 181 1.33 -8.03 -21.93
CA LYS A 181 1.98 -7.98 -23.26
C LYS A 181 0.95 -8.13 -24.39
N LYS A 182 1.27 -7.57 -25.56
CA LYS A 182 0.44 -7.74 -26.76
C LYS A 182 0.30 -9.24 -27.08
N GLY A 183 -0.95 -9.69 -27.27
CA GLY A 183 -1.27 -11.08 -27.63
C GLY A 183 -1.50 -12.02 -26.45
N TRP A 184 -1.49 -11.54 -25.20
CA TRP A 184 -1.97 -12.37 -24.08
C TRP A 184 -3.50 -12.45 -24.08
N ASP A 185 -4.02 -13.67 -23.99
CA ASP A 185 -5.41 -13.93 -23.67
C ASP A 185 -5.71 -13.71 -22.17
N THR A 186 -6.96 -13.91 -21.77
CA THR A 186 -7.41 -13.63 -20.40
C THR A 186 -6.81 -14.62 -19.40
N THR A 187 -6.81 -15.92 -19.73
CA THR A 187 -6.23 -16.97 -18.88
C THR A 187 -4.75 -16.69 -18.60
N ARG A 188 -3.95 -16.50 -19.66
CA ARG A 188 -2.52 -16.19 -19.55
C ARG A 188 -2.26 -14.87 -18.84
N SER A 189 -3.10 -13.85 -19.06
CA SER A 189 -2.99 -12.57 -18.37
C SER A 189 -3.15 -12.74 -16.86
N ILE A 190 -4.15 -13.49 -16.41
CA ILE A 190 -4.39 -13.76 -15.00
C ILE A 190 -3.18 -14.47 -14.36
N GLN A 191 -2.68 -15.53 -14.99
CA GLN A 191 -1.52 -16.29 -14.49
C GLN A 191 -0.27 -15.41 -14.35
N LYS A 192 0.08 -14.66 -15.40
CA LYS A 192 1.27 -13.80 -15.37
C LYS A 192 1.15 -12.64 -14.39
N LEU A 193 -0.04 -12.07 -14.26
CA LEU A 193 -0.30 -11.01 -13.29
C LEU A 193 -0.20 -11.54 -11.85
N TYR A 194 -0.63 -12.77 -11.58
CA TYR A 194 -0.45 -13.42 -10.28
C TYR A 194 1.03 -13.67 -9.97
N GLN A 195 1.78 -14.27 -10.90
CA GLN A 195 3.24 -14.51 -10.76
C GLN A 195 4.02 -13.22 -10.45
N ASP A 196 3.57 -12.11 -11.04
CA ASP A 196 4.22 -10.81 -10.88
C ASP A 196 3.58 -9.92 -9.79
N ALA A 197 2.64 -10.44 -8.99
CA ALA A 197 1.81 -9.63 -8.08
C ALA A 197 2.64 -8.80 -7.09
N GLU A 198 3.57 -9.44 -6.39
CA GLU A 198 4.44 -8.74 -5.43
C GLU A 198 5.33 -7.70 -6.10
N ARG A 199 5.91 -8.04 -7.25
CA ARG A 199 6.72 -7.11 -8.05
C ARG A 199 5.89 -5.91 -8.49
N ASN A 200 4.64 -6.12 -8.89
CA ASN A 200 3.75 -5.05 -9.31
C ASN A 200 3.39 -4.11 -8.14
N ILE A 201 3.11 -4.68 -6.96
CA ILE A 201 2.88 -3.89 -5.74
C ILE A 201 4.12 -3.08 -5.38
N LYS A 202 5.30 -3.71 -5.34
CA LYS A 202 6.58 -3.06 -5.03
C LYS A 202 6.91 -1.92 -6.00
N ASN A 203 6.77 -2.15 -7.31
CA ASN A 203 7.00 -1.13 -8.32
C ASN A 203 6.04 0.05 -8.18
N MET A 204 4.78 -0.21 -7.81
CA MET A 204 3.82 0.87 -7.55
C MET A 204 4.20 1.68 -6.30
N TYR A 205 4.55 0.99 -5.22
CA TYR A 205 5.02 1.62 -3.99
C TYR A 205 6.19 2.60 -4.24
N GLN A 206 7.20 2.17 -4.99
CA GLN A 206 8.35 3.01 -5.36
C GLN A 206 7.95 4.22 -6.24
N ARG A 207 6.91 4.09 -7.05
CA ARG A 207 6.41 5.17 -7.91
C ARG A 207 5.58 6.19 -7.15
N ILE A 208 4.92 5.80 -6.06
CA ILE A 208 4.04 6.68 -5.28
C ILE A 208 4.86 7.64 -4.41
N PHE A 209 5.92 7.16 -3.75
CA PHE A 209 6.64 7.97 -2.77
C PHE A 209 7.88 8.60 -3.38
N MET A 210 7.91 9.94 -3.45
CA MET A 210 9.05 10.70 -3.99
C MET A 210 10.17 10.92 -2.97
N TYR A 211 9.88 10.68 -1.69
CA TYR A 211 10.85 10.82 -0.61
C TYR A 211 11.36 9.44 -0.18
N SER A 212 12.60 9.41 0.30
CA SER A 212 13.26 8.17 0.73
C SER A 212 12.46 7.44 1.80
N THR A 213 12.07 6.22 1.46
CA THR A 213 11.33 5.29 2.30
C THR A 213 12.24 4.27 3.02
N HIS A 214 13.51 4.19 2.61
CA HIS A 214 14.55 3.30 3.16
C HIS A 214 15.15 3.79 4.49
N VAL A 215 14.73 4.94 5.00
CA VAL A 215 15.20 5.49 6.29
C VAL A 215 14.23 5.16 7.43
N SER A 216 14.76 5.00 8.64
CA SER A 216 13.93 4.74 9.83
C SER A 216 13.23 6.01 10.33
N PHE A 217 12.23 5.83 11.19
CA PHE A 217 11.49 6.93 11.81
C PHE A 217 11.71 6.90 13.32
N LEU A 218 11.71 8.07 13.94
CA LEU A 218 11.91 8.25 15.37
C LEU A 218 10.84 9.18 15.92
N SER A 219 10.47 8.99 17.19
CA SER A 219 9.72 10.02 17.92
C SER A 219 10.50 11.34 17.96
N TYR A 220 9.78 12.45 18.07
CA TYR A 220 10.39 13.79 18.13
C TYR A 220 11.55 13.85 19.14
N SER A 221 11.33 13.36 20.36
CA SER A 221 12.31 13.43 21.45
C SER A 221 13.60 12.63 21.18
N VAL A 222 13.48 11.47 20.52
CA VAL A 222 14.63 10.62 20.19
C VAL A 222 15.37 11.18 18.97
N MET A 223 14.62 11.67 17.98
CA MET A 223 15.18 12.33 16.80
C MET A 223 15.97 13.58 17.17
N GLU A 224 15.42 14.44 18.03
CA GLU A 224 16.10 15.66 18.49
C GLU A 224 17.44 15.32 19.17
N LYS A 225 17.46 14.31 20.06
CA LYS A 225 18.70 13.82 20.69
C LYS A 225 19.70 13.28 19.66
N LEU A 226 19.25 12.45 18.72
CA LEU A 226 20.10 11.91 17.66
C LEU A 226 20.79 13.03 16.88
N LEU A 227 20.02 14.03 16.45
CA LEU A 227 20.54 15.16 15.68
C LEU A 227 21.54 15.99 16.49
N TYR A 228 21.24 16.31 17.75
CA TYR A 228 22.20 17.02 18.60
C TYR A 228 23.52 16.25 18.74
N MET A 229 23.47 14.95 19.04
CA MET A 229 24.67 14.12 19.19
C MET A 229 25.47 14.01 17.88
N TYR A 230 24.78 13.78 16.76
CA TYR A 230 25.41 13.65 15.44
C TYR A 230 26.18 14.92 15.03
N PHE A 231 25.60 16.10 15.28
CA PHE A 231 26.22 17.37 14.89
C PHE A 231 27.19 17.96 15.93
N GLN A 232 27.03 17.65 17.23
CA GLN A 232 28.01 18.01 18.26
C GLN A 232 29.36 17.31 18.01
N ASN A 233 29.31 16.01 17.66
CA ASN A 233 30.53 15.20 17.47
C ASN A 233 31.32 15.54 16.20
N LYS A 234 30.72 16.24 15.22
CA LYS A 234 31.34 16.50 13.90
C LYS A 234 31.95 17.90 13.70
N ARG A 235 32.07 18.74 14.75
CA ARG A 235 32.60 20.14 14.67
C ARG A 235 32.03 20.98 13.50
N LYS A 236 30.81 20.69 12.99
CA LYS A 236 30.25 21.39 11.82
C LYS A 236 28.75 21.68 11.90
N CYS A 237 28.48 22.98 11.74
CA CYS A 237 27.27 23.63 11.24
C CYS A 237 25.99 23.62 12.10
N PRO A 238 25.93 24.48 13.14
CA PRO A 238 24.68 24.86 13.82
C PRO A 238 23.53 25.22 12.86
N LYS A 239 23.86 25.78 11.68
CA LYS A 239 22.90 26.09 10.62
C LYS A 239 22.21 24.84 10.03
N ARG A 240 22.90 23.71 9.90
CA ARG A 240 22.31 22.44 9.40
C ARG A 240 21.32 21.88 10.42
N LEU A 241 21.78 21.72 11.66
CA LEU A 241 20.96 21.28 12.78
C LEU A 241 19.70 22.15 12.94
N LYS A 242 19.85 23.48 12.91
CA LYS A 242 18.71 24.41 12.99
C LYS A 242 17.67 24.16 11.89
N LYS A 243 18.09 23.95 10.65
CA LYS A 243 17.18 23.64 9.53
C LYS A 243 16.48 22.30 9.70
N MET A 244 17.20 21.26 10.12
CA MET A 244 16.61 19.95 10.37
C MET A 244 15.59 20.00 11.50
N LEU A 245 15.94 20.58 12.65
CA LEU A 245 15.01 20.74 13.77
C LEU A 245 13.81 21.61 13.41
N GLN A 246 13.97 22.62 12.56
CA GLN A 246 12.85 23.40 12.04
C GLN A 246 11.85 22.52 11.28
N VAL A 247 12.32 21.66 10.35
CA VAL A 247 11.44 20.72 9.64
C VAL A 247 10.75 19.76 10.61
N VAL A 248 11.50 19.13 11.50
CA VAL A 248 10.97 18.14 12.46
C VAL A 248 9.88 18.76 13.34
N ARG A 249 10.09 19.99 13.84
CA ARG A 249 9.10 20.72 14.65
C ARG A 249 7.82 21.06 13.89
N GLN A 250 7.90 21.31 12.59
CA GLN A 250 6.69 21.55 11.80
C GLN A 250 5.97 20.24 11.49
N MET A 251 6.72 19.15 11.25
CA MET A 251 6.14 17.84 11.00
C MET A 251 5.45 17.21 12.22
N THR A 252 5.66 17.71 13.45
CA THR A 252 4.88 17.30 14.64
C THR A 252 3.49 17.94 14.70
N LEU A 253 3.25 19.05 14.00
CA LEU A 253 1.97 19.76 14.05
C LEU A 253 0.86 18.94 13.37
N LYS A 254 -0.32 18.89 13.98
CA LYS A 254 -1.49 18.18 13.43
C LYS A 254 -1.99 18.77 12.12
N SER A 255 -1.78 20.06 11.89
CA SER A 255 -2.17 20.77 10.66
C SER A 255 -1.31 20.40 9.45
N THR A 256 -0.14 19.79 9.67
CA THR A 256 0.81 19.48 8.61
C THR A 256 0.30 18.32 7.77
N LYS A 257 0.10 18.59 6.47
CA LYS A 257 -0.44 17.61 5.52
C LYS A 257 0.60 16.59 5.08
N ASN A 258 1.69 17.05 4.46
CA ASN A 258 2.79 16.21 4.01
C ASN A 258 4.13 16.95 4.01
N LEU A 259 5.22 16.18 3.94
CA LEU A 259 6.59 16.67 3.97
C LEU A 259 6.91 17.60 2.78
N GLY A 260 6.38 17.32 1.59
CA GLY A 260 6.65 18.12 0.38
C GLY A 260 6.16 19.56 0.54
N GLU A 261 4.89 19.72 0.88
CA GLU A 261 4.27 21.04 1.14
C GLU A 261 4.97 21.80 2.26
N GLU A 262 5.39 21.09 3.32
CA GLU A 262 6.08 21.72 4.44
C GLU A 262 7.48 22.18 4.06
N LEU A 263 8.20 21.40 3.25
CA LEU A 263 9.50 21.82 2.71
C LEU A 263 9.36 23.00 1.75
N ASP A 264 8.31 23.05 0.94
CA ASP A 264 8.01 24.19 0.05
C ASP A 264 7.76 25.48 0.85
N ARG A 265 7.05 25.37 1.97
CA ARG A 265 6.78 26.50 2.88
C ARG A 265 8.05 26.99 3.59
N LEU A 266 8.91 26.06 4.02
CA LEU A 266 10.11 26.40 4.78
C LEU A 266 11.28 26.86 3.91
N PHE A 267 11.37 26.36 2.67
CA PHE A 267 12.53 26.58 1.81
C PHE A 267 12.10 26.97 0.38
N PRO A 268 12.34 28.22 -0.04
CA PRO A 268 11.84 28.72 -1.33
C PRO A 268 12.53 28.09 -2.55
N SER A 269 13.71 27.48 -2.39
CA SER A 269 14.46 26.92 -3.52
C SER A 269 14.54 25.39 -3.47
N VAL A 270 14.42 24.75 -4.64
CA VAL A 270 14.59 23.30 -4.82
C VAL A 270 15.94 22.82 -4.27
N LYS A 271 17.01 23.57 -4.52
CA LYS A 271 18.35 23.27 -4.00
C LYS A 271 18.36 23.19 -2.48
N GLN A 272 17.71 24.11 -1.77
CA GLN A 272 17.65 24.10 -0.30
C GLN A 272 16.84 22.92 0.22
N LYS A 273 15.69 22.61 -0.40
CA LYS A 273 14.88 21.44 -0.06
C LYS A 273 15.71 20.16 -0.14
N ASN A 274 16.32 19.90 -1.30
CA ASN A 274 17.17 18.72 -1.53
C ASN A 274 18.35 18.68 -0.56
N THR A 275 18.96 19.83 -0.27
CA THR A 275 20.07 19.91 0.70
C THR A 275 19.63 19.48 2.11
N VAL A 276 18.46 19.93 2.58
CA VAL A 276 17.96 19.56 3.91
C VAL A 276 17.55 18.10 3.95
N GLN A 277 16.91 17.59 2.90
CA GLN A 277 16.61 16.17 2.76
C GLN A 277 17.87 15.29 2.83
N ASN A 278 18.95 15.68 2.13
CA ASN A 278 20.22 14.95 2.19
C ASN A 278 20.81 14.90 3.60
N TYR A 279 20.60 15.92 4.44
CA TYR A 279 21.07 15.86 5.83
C TYR A 279 20.35 14.79 6.65
N PHE A 280 19.06 14.55 6.38
CA PHE A 280 18.29 13.47 7.00
C PHE A 280 18.77 12.10 6.51
N LEU A 281 19.08 11.97 5.21
CA LEU A 281 19.67 10.76 4.63
C LEU A 281 21.06 10.45 5.21
N GLU A 282 21.92 11.45 5.41
CA GLU A 282 23.23 11.29 6.09
C GLU A 282 23.11 10.73 7.52
N CYS A 283 21.94 10.91 8.16
CA CYS A 283 21.62 10.40 9.49
C CYS A 283 20.76 9.11 9.46
N ASN A 284 20.42 8.61 8.27
CA ASN A 284 19.51 7.50 8.03
C ASN A 284 18.14 7.61 8.73
N VAL A 285 17.63 8.83 8.90
CA VAL A 285 16.37 9.09 9.62
C VAL A 285 15.43 9.95 8.79
N SER A 286 14.14 9.62 8.82
CA SER A 286 13.09 10.45 8.22
C SER A 286 12.88 11.76 8.98
N PRO A 287 12.57 12.89 8.31
CA PRO A 287 12.15 14.13 8.98
C PRO A 287 10.75 14.06 9.56
N ILE A 288 9.99 12.98 9.31
CA ILE A 288 8.64 12.77 9.81
C ILE A 288 8.72 12.11 11.19
N PRO A 289 8.40 12.81 12.29
CA PRO A 289 8.48 12.25 13.62
C PRO A 289 7.28 11.34 13.91
N LEU A 290 7.54 10.27 14.66
CA LEU A 290 6.51 9.42 15.26
C LEU A 290 5.90 10.10 16.49
N ASP A 291 4.80 9.54 16.99
CA ASP A 291 4.34 9.87 18.33
C ASP A 291 5.36 9.44 19.41
N ASN A 292 5.19 9.94 20.63
CA ASN A 292 6.10 9.60 21.74
C ASN A 292 5.82 8.22 22.35
N MET A 293 4.74 7.53 21.96
CA MET A 293 4.41 6.20 22.46
C MET A 293 5.25 5.13 21.76
N ASN A 294 5.49 5.32 20.46
CA ASN A 294 6.27 4.43 19.62
C ASN A 294 7.57 5.14 19.23
N PRO A 295 8.66 4.93 19.99
CA PRO A 295 9.84 5.78 19.86
C PRO A 295 10.64 5.56 18.58
N TYR A 296 10.42 4.43 17.90
CA TYR A 296 11.14 4.00 16.71
C TYR A 296 10.22 3.17 15.82
N LEU A 297 10.45 3.28 14.52
CA LEU A 297 9.86 2.48 13.47
C LEU A 297 10.94 2.21 12.42
N GLN A 298 11.03 0.98 11.95
CA GLN A 298 11.88 0.59 10.82
C GLN A 298 11.55 1.40 9.56
N SER A 299 12.39 1.25 8.52
CA SER A 299 12.09 1.80 7.21
C SER A 299 10.75 1.28 6.69
N LEU A 300 10.03 2.07 5.90
CA LEU A 300 8.80 1.58 5.26
C LEU A 300 9.12 0.44 4.28
N ASP A 301 10.31 0.48 3.69
CA ASP A 301 10.82 -0.53 2.77
C ASP A 301 10.89 -1.92 3.41
N SER A 302 11.42 -2.01 4.63
CA SER A 302 11.51 -3.27 5.36
C SER A 302 10.19 -3.67 6.04
N LEU A 303 9.46 -2.72 6.62
CA LEU A 303 8.18 -2.99 7.29
C LEU A 303 7.09 -3.52 6.36
N LEU A 304 7.05 -2.99 5.14
CA LEU A 304 6.08 -3.42 4.13
C LEU A 304 6.55 -4.66 3.36
N GLY A 305 7.75 -5.19 3.66
CA GLY A 305 8.24 -6.42 3.06
C GLY A 305 8.90 -6.28 1.69
N PHE A 306 9.20 -5.06 1.26
CA PHE A 306 9.76 -4.84 -0.08
C PHE A 306 11.27 -5.04 -0.12
N TYR A 307 11.94 -4.90 1.04
CA TYR A 307 13.38 -5.02 1.19
C TYR A 307 13.75 -5.67 2.51
N HIS A 308 14.95 -6.24 2.58
CA HIS A 308 15.50 -6.75 3.83
C HIS A 308 15.89 -5.61 4.77
N VAL A 309 15.90 -5.92 6.07
CA VAL A 309 16.32 -4.97 7.09
C VAL A 309 17.81 -4.67 6.99
N GLU A 310 18.15 -3.38 6.92
CA GLU A 310 19.56 -2.95 6.87
C GLU A 310 20.18 -2.77 8.27
N GLU A 311 21.52 -2.84 8.35
CA GLU A 311 22.26 -2.66 9.62
C GLU A 311 22.06 -1.25 10.21
N GLN A 312 21.85 -0.24 9.37
CA GLN A 312 21.55 1.12 9.80
C GLN A 312 20.24 1.19 10.59
N GLU A 313 19.22 0.40 10.20
CA GLU A 313 17.96 0.29 10.95
C GLU A 313 18.20 -0.33 12.32
N ARG A 314 19.00 -1.41 12.40
CA ARG A 314 19.38 -2.05 13.67
C ARG A 314 20.17 -1.11 14.59
N ARG A 315 21.01 -0.24 14.03
CA ARG A 315 21.74 0.79 14.79
C ARG A 315 20.79 1.84 15.36
N LEU A 316 19.82 2.31 14.57
CA LEU A 316 18.85 3.29 15.03
C LEU A 316 17.87 2.72 16.06
N LYS A 317 17.49 1.45 15.94
CA LYS A 317 16.74 0.73 16.97
C LYS A 317 17.48 0.74 18.31
N ARG A 318 18.74 0.29 18.32
CA ARG A 318 19.60 0.30 19.52
C ARG A 318 19.77 1.70 20.11
N PHE A 319 19.90 2.70 19.24
CA PHE A 319 19.94 4.08 19.67
C PHE A 319 18.62 4.48 20.36
N ALA A 320 17.46 4.14 19.80
CA ALA A 320 16.18 4.44 20.40
C ALA A 320 16.02 3.75 21.77
N GLU A 321 16.30 2.45 21.87
CA GLU A 321 16.23 1.68 23.13
C GLU A 321 17.03 2.33 24.26
N LYS A 322 18.25 2.79 23.97
CA LYS A 322 19.12 3.46 24.94
C LYS A 322 18.55 4.81 25.42
N HIS A 323 17.74 5.48 24.60
CA HIS A 323 17.33 6.86 24.84
C HIS A 323 15.84 7.03 25.17
N THR A 324 15.11 5.94 25.35
CA THR A 324 13.66 5.91 25.63
C THR A 324 13.29 5.47 27.04
N ARG A 325 14.27 5.34 27.95
CA ARG A 325 14.06 4.98 29.37
C ARG A 325 13.27 3.69 29.57
N GLY A 326 13.60 2.64 28.81
CA GLY A 326 13.00 1.32 28.95
C GLY A 326 11.63 1.15 28.29
N LYS A 327 11.19 2.10 27.44
CA LYS A 327 10.04 1.86 26.56
C LYS A 327 10.37 0.73 25.59
N GLU A 328 9.40 -0.14 25.37
CA GLU A 328 9.47 -1.16 24.33
C GLU A 328 9.67 -0.49 22.96
N VAL A 329 10.59 -1.05 22.19
CA VAL A 329 10.89 -0.62 20.83
C VAL A 329 10.44 -1.73 19.90
N PHE A 330 9.39 -1.45 19.12
CA PHE A 330 8.89 -2.40 18.14
C PHE A 330 9.97 -2.77 17.12
N TRP A 331 9.98 -4.05 16.76
CA TRP A 331 10.83 -4.61 15.73
C TRP A 331 10.07 -5.68 14.98
N TYR A 332 10.16 -5.63 13.67
CA TYR A 332 9.55 -6.55 12.76
C TYR A 332 10.62 -7.23 11.93
N GLU A 333 10.66 -8.55 12.04
CA GLU A 333 11.54 -9.43 11.32
C GLU A 333 10.65 -10.58 10.83
N ASP A 334 10.60 -10.76 9.51
CA ASP A 334 9.78 -11.77 8.85
C ASP A 334 10.37 -13.17 8.98
#